data_AF-A0AAN9GAR4-F1
#
_entry.id   AF-A0AAN9GAR4-F1
#
_cell.length_a   1.000
_cell.length_b   1.000
_cell.length_c   1.000
_cell.angle_alpha   90.00
_cell.angle_beta   90.00
_cell.angle_gamma   90.00
#
_symmetry.space_group_name_H-M   'P 1'
#
loop_
_entity.id
_entity.type
_entity.pdbx_description
1 polymer ?
#
loop_
_entity_poly.entity_id
_entity_poly.type
_entity_poly.pdbx_seq_one_letter_code
_entity_poly.pdbx_strand_id
1 'polypeptide(L)'
;MAAVGEAEAKQIASLGEKHGRSLLAELMNFGPYEDECNMQKSIQVDFFYDHLMFAVKKGFPWEQVCCVVQFADEFLATATDKTITEAVRLYIAQSTNLLLELGECKYKVYTDFLFTTFFTHFQLYKYVMTYPRKAKIPHLTMDVYPPVPPLPLAAAKEKSVWMYDNKLENVENHEFELLKERLIHQEQITQEMMDKKTVVSSTVESLEQPLTKDALGDMLRSLLSEYTEATSKALTTKIADVRKDLEVKLEKTCLPRPAVLGPPPRFKPKSPIPLLSKQGTGHGKGDKKNKNSNSSTDKPKSAKSAKSSARSRASSRGSKHT
;
A
#
# COMPACT_ATOMS: atom_id res chain seq x y z
N MET A 1 46.23 -8.14 -16.16
CA MET A 1 46.27 -6.77 -16.70
C MET A 1 45.18 -6.68 -17.74
N ALA A 2 44.16 -5.88 -17.49
CA ALA A 2 43.08 -5.65 -18.45
C ALA A 2 43.53 -4.57 -19.43
N ALA A 3 43.91 -4.97 -20.64
CA ALA A 3 44.28 -4.04 -21.69
C ALA A 3 43.03 -3.72 -22.51
N VAL A 4 42.62 -2.45 -22.53
CA VAL A 4 41.55 -2.00 -23.43
C VAL A 4 42.08 -2.08 -24.87
N GLY A 5 41.49 -2.93 -25.69
CA GLY A 5 41.84 -3.06 -27.10
C GLY A 5 41.35 -1.88 -27.94
N GLU A 6 41.91 -1.69 -29.14
CA GLU A 6 41.48 -0.58 -30.02
C GLU A 6 40.00 -0.64 -30.41
N ALA A 7 39.49 -1.85 -30.64
CA ALA A 7 38.08 -2.06 -31.00
C ALA A 7 37.16 -1.67 -29.82
N GLU A 8 37.58 -1.96 -28.61
CA GLU A 8 36.85 -1.65 -27.37
C GLU A 8 36.89 -0.15 -27.07
N ALA A 9 38.06 0.50 -27.23
CA ALA A 9 38.20 1.94 -27.09
C ALA A 9 37.30 2.71 -28.07
N LYS A 10 37.18 2.23 -29.32
CA LYS A 10 36.26 2.78 -30.33
C LYS A 10 34.80 2.59 -29.92
N GLN A 11 34.44 1.42 -29.40
CA GLN A 11 33.10 1.14 -28.93
C GLN A 11 32.72 2.05 -27.75
N ILE A 12 33.59 2.18 -26.75
CA ILE A 12 33.38 3.06 -25.59
C ILE A 12 33.18 4.51 -26.04
N ALA A 13 34.00 5.01 -26.97
CA ALA A 13 33.89 6.37 -27.49
C ALA A 13 32.61 6.63 -28.31
N SER A 14 32.04 5.59 -28.91
CA SER A 14 30.80 5.68 -29.70
C SER A 14 29.52 5.60 -28.84
N LEU A 15 29.63 5.04 -27.63
CA LEU A 15 28.52 4.85 -26.70
C LEU A 15 28.27 6.12 -25.88
N GLY A 16 27.05 6.26 -25.37
CA GLY A 16 26.72 7.32 -24.41
C GLY A 16 27.46 7.11 -23.08
N GLU A 17 27.71 8.19 -22.34
CA GLU A 17 28.58 8.23 -21.14
C GLU A 17 28.31 7.11 -20.11
N LYS A 18 27.04 6.80 -19.82
CA LYS A 18 26.68 5.73 -18.88
C LYS A 18 27.03 4.32 -19.39
N HIS A 19 26.80 4.08 -20.68
CA HIS A 19 27.06 2.79 -21.32
C HIS A 19 28.56 2.59 -21.57
N GLY A 20 29.27 3.66 -21.94
CA GLY A 20 30.73 3.63 -22.09
C GLY A 20 31.45 3.32 -20.78
N ARG A 21 31.00 3.93 -19.66
CA ARG A 21 31.53 3.63 -18.31
C ARG A 21 31.25 2.19 -17.88
N SER A 22 30.04 1.69 -18.13
CA SER A 22 29.67 0.30 -17.81
C SER A 22 30.54 -0.72 -18.57
N LEU A 23 30.76 -0.48 -19.87
CA LEU A 23 31.61 -1.33 -20.71
C LEU A 23 33.08 -1.29 -20.26
N LEU A 24 33.60 -0.09 -19.93
CA LEU A 24 34.95 0.06 -19.40
C LEU A 24 35.13 -0.68 -18.06
N ALA A 25 34.12 -0.64 -17.18
CA ALA A 25 34.14 -1.34 -15.92
C ALA A 25 34.16 -2.88 -16.09
N GLU A 26 33.44 -3.40 -17.09
CA GLU A 26 33.45 -4.81 -17.45
C GLU A 26 34.85 -5.24 -17.95
N LEU A 27 35.44 -4.47 -18.85
CA LEU A 27 36.78 -4.74 -19.40
C LEU A 27 37.87 -4.75 -18.32
N MET A 28 37.78 -3.85 -17.34
CA MET A 28 38.75 -3.76 -16.25
C MET A 28 38.46 -4.73 -15.08
N ASN A 29 37.55 -5.69 -15.25
CA ASN A 29 37.15 -6.69 -14.26
C ASN A 29 36.63 -6.11 -12.92
N PHE A 30 35.96 -4.95 -12.95
CA PHE A 30 35.45 -4.32 -11.72
C PHE A 30 34.16 -4.98 -11.16
N GLY A 31 33.67 -6.08 -11.74
CA GLY A 31 32.48 -6.82 -11.30
C GLY A 31 31.17 -6.15 -11.77
N PRO A 32 29.98 -6.51 -11.24
CA PRO A 32 28.74 -5.83 -11.59
C PRO A 32 28.85 -4.34 -11.18
N TYR A 33 29.00 -3.49 -12.18
CA TYR A 33 29.20 -2.06 -12.04
C TYR A 33 27.84 -1.39 -11.91
N GLU A 34 27.58 -0.83 -10.73
CA GLU A 34 26.44 0.03 -10.50
C GLU A 34 26.94 1.27 -9.74
N ASP A 35 26.87 2.42 -10.41
CA ASP A 35 27.41 3.72 -9.96
C ASP A 35 27.00 4.03 -8.51
N GLU A 36 25.76 3.73 -8.16
CA GLU A 36 25.15 4.08 -6.88
C GLU A 36 25.59 3.14 -5.73
N CYS A 37 25.90 1.88 -6.05
CA CYS A 37 26.20 0.86 -5.04
C CYS A 37 27.68 0.84 -4.65
N ASN A 38 28.59 1.19 -5.57
CA ASN A 38 30.03 1.24 -5.31
C ASN A 38 30.69 2.54 -5.80
N MET A 39 30.56 3.58 -4.98
CA MET A 39 31.08 4.91 -5.28
C MET A 39 32.61 4.99 -5.41
N GLN A 40 33.37 4.04 -4.83
CA GLN A 40 34.83 4.00 -5.00
C GLN A 40 35.21 3.50 -6.39
N LYS A 41 34.59 2.39 -6.84
CA LYS A 41 34.78 1.87 -8.19
C LYS A 41 34.25 2.82 -9.26
N SER A 42 33.13 3.50 -9.00
CA SER A 42 32.59 4.53 -9.89
C SER A 42 33.62 5.64 -10.16
N ILE A 43 34.29 6.15 -9.11
CA ILE A 43 35.34 7.18 -9.28
C ILE A 43 36.59 6.64 -10.01
N GLN A 44 36.94 5.36 -9.82
CA GLN A 44 38.03 4.73 -10.60
C GLN A 44 37.68 4.65 -12.08
N VAL A 45 36.46 4.23 -12.41
CA VAL A 45 35.97 4.13 -13.79
C VAL A 45 35.85 5.51 -14.42
N ASP A 46 35.36 6.52 -13.69
CA ASP A 46 35.33 7.90 -14.15
C ASP A 46 36.73 8.42 -14.48
N PHE A 47 37.72 8.13 -13.62
CA PHE A 47 39.12 8.48 -13.89
C PHE A 47 39.61 7.88 -15.22
N PHE A 48 39.43 6.57 -15.44
CA PHE A 48 39.85 5.94 -16.70
C PHE A 48 39.07 6.46 -17.92
N TYR A 49 37.76 6.66 -17.76
CA TYR A 49 36.90 7.18 -18.81
C TYR A 49 37.31 8.60 -19.22
N ASP A 50 37.64 9.47 -18.27
CA ASP A 50 38.11 10.83 -18.54
C ASP A 50 39.44 10.82 -19.31
N HIS A 51 40.35 9.92 -18.97
CA HIS A 51 41.64 9.77 -19.67
C HIS A 51 41.45 9.26 -21.11
N LEU A 52 40.58 8.27 -21.30
CA LEU A 52 40.21 7.76 -22.62
C LEU A 52 39.54 8.86 -23.46
N MET A 53 38.52 9.52 -22.92
CA MET A 53 37.76 10.53 -23.62
C MET A 53 38.59 11.79 -23.91
N PHE A 54 39.53 12.14 -23.04
CA PHE A 54 40.48 13.21 -23.32
C PHE A 54 41.33 12.89 -24.55
N ALA A 55 41.94 11.70 -24.60
CA ALA A 55 42.77 11.28 -25.73
C ALA A 55 41.97 11.23 -27.05
N VAL A 56 40.73 10.72 -27.00
CA VAL A 56 39.81 10.69 -28.15
C VAL A 56 39.45 12.12 -28.61
N LYS A 57 39.07 13.01 -27.69
CA LYS A 57 38.69 14.41 -28.02
C LYS A 57 39.85 15.23 -28.59
N LYS A 58 41.09 14.91 -28.19
CA LYS A 58 42.30 15.55 -28.73
C LYS A 58 42.80 14.92 -30.03
N GLY A 59 42.13 13.87 -30.53
CA GLY A 59 42.44 13.23 -31.81
C GLY A 59 43.67 12.34 -31.78
N PHE A 60 43.92 11.67 -30.65
CA PHE A 60 45.05 10.74 -30.55
C PHE A 60 44.74 9.46 -31.37
N PRO A 61 45.73 8.86 -32.04
CA PRO A 61 45.62 7.53 -32.63
C PRO A 61 45.17 6.50 -31.59
N TRP A 62 44.41 5.50 -32.02
CA TRP A 62 43.81 4.50 -31.12
C TRP A 62 44.84 3.73 -30.30
N GLU A 63 45.99 3.38 -30.89
CA GLU A 63 47.12 2.78 -30.17
C GLU A 63 47.58 3.65 -28.97
N GLN A 64 47.65 4.97 -29.18
CA GLN A 64 48.03 5.93 -28.14
C GLN A 64 46.93 6.14 -27.11
N VAL A 65 45.66 6.03 -27.50
CA VAL A 65 44.52 6.06 -26.55
C VAL A 65 44.59 4.87 -25.59
N CYS A 66 44.87 3.67 -26.12
CA CYS A 66 45.05 2.47 -25.30
C CYS A 66 46.24 2.61 -24.34
N CYS A 67 47.37 3.12 -24.83
CA CYS A 67 48.55 3.46 -24.00
C CYS A 67 48.17 4.41 -22.84
N VAL A 68 47.43 5.49 -23.12
CA VAL A 68 47.03 6.46 -22.09
C VAL A 68 46.21 5.81 -20.98
N VAL A 69 45.28 4.91 -21.32
CA VAL A 69 44.44 4.21 -20.34
C VAL A 69 45.26 3.20 -19.53
N GLN A 70 46.18 2.47 -20.17
CA GLN A 70 47.09 1.55 -19.48
C GLN A 70 48.02 2.29 -18.52
N PHE A 71 48.60 3.40 -18.97
CA PHE A 71 49.38 4.28 -18.12
C PHE A 71 48.55 4.80 -16.95
N ALA A 72 47.29 5.21 -17.17
CA ALA A 72 46.42 5.70 -16.12
C ALA A 72 46.12 4.62 -15.06
N ASP A 73 45.91 3.37 -15.47
CA ASP A 73 45.73 2.22 -14.56
C ASP A 73 46.97 1.98 -13.69
N GLU A 74 48.14 1.85 -14.33
CA GLU A 74 49.41 1.63 -13.62
C GLU A 74 49.76 2.80 -12.70
N PHE A 75 49.56 4.03 -13.16
CA PHE A 75 49.86 5.23 -12.41
C PHE A 75 48.93 5.39 -11.21
N LEU A 76 47.61 5.19 -11.38
CA LEU A 76 46.66 5.29 -10.28
C LEU A 76 46.93 4.24 -9.20
N ALA A 77 47.20 3.00 -9.60
CA ALA A 77 47.54 1.91 -8.68
C ALA A 77 48.82 2.21 -7.89
N THR A 78 49.85 2.76 -8.55
CA THR A 78 51.14 3.04 -7.92
C THR A 78 51.21 4.35 -7.13
N ALA A 79 50.34 5.33 -7.43
CA ALA A 79 50.32 6.64 -6.80
C ALA A 79 49.46 6.68 -5.52
N THR A 80 48.47 5.78 -5.38
CA THR A 80 47.51 5.77 -4.27
C THR A 80 48.18 5.73 -2.89
N ASP A 81 49.24 4.95 -2.72
CA ASP A 81 49.88 4.76 -1.41
C ASP A 81 50.95 5.81 -1.07
N LYS A 82 51.21 6.77 -1.97
CA LYS A 82 52.40 7.62 -1.90
C LYS A 82 52.09 9.06 -1.58
N THR A 83 53.11 9.83 -1.23
CA THR A 83 52.99 11.29 -1.04
C THR A 83 52.98 12.01 -2.39
N ILE A 84 52.49 13.25 -2.43
CA ILE A 84 52.44 14.03 -3.68
C ILE A 84 53.82 14.17 -4.33
N THR A 85 54.87 14.39 -3.53
CA THR A 85 56.25 14.51 -4.01
C THR A 85 56.75 13.21 -4.64
N GLU A 86 56.38 12.07 -4.06
CA GLU A 86 56.73 10.75 -4.61
C GLU A 86 55.91 10.41 -5.86
N ALA A 87 54.63 10.79 -5.90
CA ALA A 87 53.78 10.65 -7.09
C ALA A 87 54.34 11.46 -8.28
N VAL A 88 54.82 12.68 -8.04
CA VAL A 88 55.50 13.48 -9.08
C VAL A 88 56.80 12.82 -9.52
N ARG A 89 57.60 12.25 -8.61
CA ARG A 89 58.82 11.50 -8.97
C ARG A 89 58.51 10.28 -9.82
N LEU A 90 57.42 9.57 -9.52
CA LEU A 90 56.99 8.42 -10.32
C LEU A 90 56.49 8.82 -11.69
N TYR A 91 55.75 9.92 -11.77
CA TYR A 91 55.36 10.49 -13.04
C TYR A 91 56.59 10.82 -13.89
N ILE A 92 57.61 11.46 -13.31
CA ILE A 92 58.87 11.75 -14.01
C ILE A 92 59.57 10.44 -14.44
N ALA A 93 59.57 9.40 -13.62
CA ALA A 93 60.17 8.12 -13.97
C ALA A 93 59.43 7.41 -15.13
N GLN A 94 58.10 7.51 -15.19
CA GLN A 94 57.28 6.91 -16.25
C GLN A 94 57.14 7.81 -17.49
N SER A 95 57.48 9.10 -17.36
CA SER A 95 57.36 10.09 -18.42
C SER A 95 58.19 9.77 -19.65
N THR A 96 59.32 9.08 -19.50
CA THR A 96 60.20 8.70 -20.61
C THR A 96 59.54 7.70 -21.54
N ASN A 97 58.85 6.70 -20.98
CA ASN A 97 58.11 5.69 -21.74
C ASN A 97 56.90 6.32 -22.43
N LEU A 98 56.16 7.16 -21.69
CA LEU A 98 54.99 7.85 -22.23
C LEU A 98 55.36 8.84 -23.34
N LEU A 99 56.48 9.54 -23.21
CA LEU A 99 57.00 10.45 -24.24
C LEU A 99 57.34 9.70 -25.53
N LEU A 100 57.90 8.49 -25.42
CA LEU A 100 58.27 7.66 -26.56
C LEU A 100 57.04 7.16 -27.34
N GLU A 101 55.96 6.80 -26.63
CA GLU A 101 54.73 6.28 -27.25
C GLU A 101 53.80 7.37 -27.80
N LEU A 102 53.68 8.52 -27.11
CA LEU A 102 52.80 9.61 -27.53
C LEU A 102 53.46 10.60 -28.50
N GLY A 103 54.77 10.81 -28.37
CA GLY A 103 55.52 11.88 -29.04
C GLY A 103 55.37 13.24 -28.35
N GLU A 104 56.30 14.15 -28.62
CA GLU A 104 56.52 15.37 -27.81
C GLU A 104 55.31 16.30 -27.71
N CYS A 105 54.60 16.55 -28.81
CA CYS A 105 53.45 17.46 -28.82
C CYS A 105 52.26 16.91 -28.03
N LYS A 106 51.95 15.62 -28.20
CA LYS A 106 50.80 14.97 -27.54
C LYS A 106 51.09 14.69 -26.06
N TYR A 107 52.34 14.34 -25.75
CA TYR A 107 52.81 14.20 -24.38
C TYR A 107 52.59 15.50 -23.60
N LYS A 108 53.03 16.67 -24.09
CA LYS A 108 52.82 17.96 -23.41
C LYS A 108 51.35 18.23 -23.09
N VAL A 109 50.47 18.03 -24.07
CA VAL A 109 49.02 18.23 -23.92
C VAL A 109 48.42 17.27 -22.88
N TYR A 110 48.89 16.03 -22.83
CA TYR A 110 48.45 15.05 -21.85
C TYR A 110 49.03 15.31 -20.46
N THR A 111 50.29 15.73 -20.36
CA THR A 111 50.91 16.17 -19.11
C THR A 111 50.10 17.31 -18.48
N ASP A 112 49.78 18.35 -19.27
CA ASP A 112 48.96 19.47 -18.79
C ASP A 112 47.60 18.99 -18.27
N PHE A 113 46.95 18.06 -18.98
CA PHE A 113 45.70 17.44 -18.53
C PHE A 113 45.86 16.70 -17.20
N LEU A 114 46.88 15.84 -17.06
CA LEU A 114 47.11 15.07 -15.85
C LEU A 114 47.41 16.00 -14.65
N PHE A 115 48.20 17.06 -14.87
CA PHE A 115 48.51 18.02 -13.81
C PHE A 115 47.30 18.85 -13.40
N THR A 116 46.46 19.26 -14.35
CA THR A 116 45.26 20.06 -14.08
C THR A 116 44.11 19.26 -13.47
N THR A 117 44.05 17.94 -13.71
CA THR A 117 42.96 17.08 -13.21
C THR A 117 43.36 16.23 -12.00
N PHE A 118 44.37 15.38 -12.16
CA PHE A 118 44.77 14.43 -11.12
C PHE A 118 45.61 15.10 -10.03
N PHE A 119 46.65 15.84 -10.39
CA PHE A 119 47.57 16.40 -9.40
C PHE A 119 46.97 17.56 -8.58
N THR A 120 46.09 18.38 -9.18
CA THR A 120 45.32 19.40 -8.46
C THR A 120 44.46 18.79 -7.35
N HIS A 121 43.90 17.61 -7.60
CA HIS A 121 43.01 16.90 -6.67
C HIS A 121 43.65 15.63 -6.07
N PHE A 122 44.98 15.57 -6.02
CA PHE A 122 45.73 14.36 -5.62
C PHE A 122 45.29 13.80 -4.26
N GLN A 123 45.10 14.70 -3.28
CA GLN A 123 44.70 14.29 -1.92
C GLN A 123 43.29 13.68 -1.90
N LEU A 124 42.39 14.12 -2.79
CA LEU A 124 41.04 13.57 -2.90
C LEU A 124 41.08 12.18 -3.53
N TYR A 125 41.84 12.01 -4.62
CA TYR A 125 42.05 10.70 -5.23
C TYR A 125 42.68 9.74 -4.24
N LYS A 126 43.76 10.15 -3.55
CA LYS A 126 44.39 9.36 -2.49
C LYS A 126 43.38 8.96 -1.42
N TYR A 127 42.60 9.91 -0.90
CA TYR A 127 41.60 9.62 0.13
C TYR A 127 40.55 8.61 -0.34
N VAL A 128 39.99 8.79 -1.54
CA VAL A 128 38.97 7.89 -2.09
C VAL A 128 39.50 6.49 -2.36
N MET A 129 40.75 6.38 -2.81
CA MET A 129 41.36 5.09 -3.18
C MET A 129 41.91 4.33 -1.98
N THR A 130 42.47 5.01 -0.97
CA THR A 130 43.05 4.36 0.23
C THR A 130 41.99 3.93 1.24
N TYR A 131 40.90 4.69 1.41
CA TYR A 131 39.89 4.38 2.42
C TYR A 131 38.69 3.65 1.79
N PRO A 132 38.56 2.33 2.00
CA PRO A 132 37.45 1.57 1.44
C PRO A 132 36.12 2.06 2.03
N ARG A 133 35.20 2.46 1.17
CA ARG A 133 33.83 2.81 1.60
C ARG A 133 33.00 1.54 1.68
N LYS A 134 32.24 1.39 2.77
CA LYS A 134 31.21 0.35 2.87
C LYS A 134 30.19 0.61 1.76
N ALA A 135 30.06 -0.33 0.83
CA ALA A 135 29.06 -0.28 -0.22
C ALA A 135 27.67 -0.13 0.44
N LYS A 136 26.93 0.93 0.08
CA LYS A 136 25.57 1.15 0.58
C LYS A 136 24.62 0.32 -0.27
N ILE A 137 24.73 -1.00 -0.19
CA ILE A 137 23.84 -1.91 -0.91
C ILE A 137 22.59 -2.09 -0.05
N PRO A 138 21.43 -1.51 -0.41
CA PRO A 138 20.20 -1.74 0.34
C PRO A 138 19.81 -3.21 0.20
N HIS A 139 19.82 -3.95 1.31
CA HIS A 139 19.34 -5.33 1.34
C HIS A 139 17.84 -5.29 1.64
N LEU A 140 17.02 -5.43 0.59
CA LEU A 140 15.57 -5.57 0.74
C LEU A 140 15.22 -7.05 0.73
N THR A 141 14.86 -7.60 1.88
CA THR A 141 14.25 -8.92 1.97
C THR A 141 12.76 -8.77 1.71
N MET A 142 12.30 -9.25 0.56
CA MET A 142 10.88 -9.30 0.22
C MET A 142 10.39 -10.74 0.35
N ASP A 143 9.46 -10.97 1.27
CA ASP A 143 8.78 -12.25 1.39
C ASP A 143 7.81 -12.40 0.22
N VAL A 144 8.21 -13.20 -0.77
CA VAL A 144 7.35 -13.54 -1.90
C VAL A 144 6.48 -14.72 -1.49
N TYR A 145 5.22 -14.44 -1.16
CA TYR A 145 4.25 -15.49 -0.89
C TYR A 145 3.71 -16.06 -2.21
N PRO A 146 3.65 -17.38 -2.37
CA PRO A 146 2.97 -17.97 -3.51
C PRO A 146 1.47 -17.60 -3.46
N PRO A 147 0.82 -17.40 -4.62
CA PRO A 147 -0.62 -17.17 -4.65
C PRO A 147 -1.34 -18.37 -4.01
N VAL A 148 -2.43 -18.08 -3.30
CA VAL A 148 -3.27 -19.13 -2.70
C VAL A 148 -3.70 -20.08 -3.84
N PRO A 149 -3.49 -21.40 -3.70
CA PRO A 149 -3.87 -22.34 -4.74
C PRO A 149 -5.37 -22.26 -5.01
N PRO A 150 -5.81 -22.36 -6.27
CA PRO A 150 -7.22 -22.31 -6.60
C PRO A 150 -7.97 -23.46 -5.93
N LEU A 151 -9.24 -23.20 -5.61
CA LEU A 151 -10.12 -24.22 -5.04
C LEU A 151 -10.26 -25.41 -6.01
N PRO A 152 -10.43 -26.64 -5.49
CA PRO A 152 -10.66 -27.81 -6.33
C PRO A 152 -11.87 -27.63 -7.26
N LEU A 153 -11.83 -28.24 -8.45
CA LEU A 153 -12.95 -28.18 -9.41
C LEU A 153 -14.26 -28.76 -8.85
N ALA A 154 -14.19 -29.62 -7.84
CA ALA A 154 -15.38 -30.10 -7.13
C ALA A 154 -16.16 -28.98 -6.40
N ALA A 155 -15.49 -27.88 -6.05
CA ALA A 155 -16.11 -26.69 -5.47
C ALA A 155 -16.57 -25.68 -6.54
N ALA A 156 -16.40 -26.00 -7.83
CA ALA A 156 -16.84 -25.12 -8.89
C ALA A 156 -18.36 -24.96 -8.86
N LYS A 157 -18.80 -23.70 -8.91
CA LYS A 157 -20.21 -23.35 -9.08
C LYS A 157 -20.50 -23.19 -10.57
N GLU A 158 -21.71 -23.54 -10.98
CA GLU A 158 -22.19 -23.20 -12.30
C GLU A 158 -22.13 -21.67 -12.49
N LYS A 159 -21.75 -21.21 -13.69
CA LYS A 159 -21.59 -19.77 -13.99
C LYS A 159 -22.84 -18.95 -13.62
N SER A 160 -24.02 -19.49 -13.86
CA SER A 160 -25.31 -18.85 -13.53
C SER A 160 -25.50 -18.67 -12.02
N VAL A 161 -25.15 -19.69 -11.23
CA VAL A 161 -25.18 -19.67 -9.76
C VAL A 161 -24.13 -18.72 -9.20
N TRP A 162 -22.91 -18.75 -9.74
CA TRP A 162 -21.84 -17.84 -9.31
C TRP A 162 -22.19 -16.37 -9.55
N MET A 163 -22.77 -16.03 -10.72
CA MET A 163 -23.21 -14.66 -11.01
C MET A 163 -24.33 -14.19 -10.07
N TYR A 164 -25.25 -15.10 -9.72
CA TYR A 164 -26.30 -14.81 -8.75
C TYR A 164 -25.71 -14.55 -7.36
N ASP A 165 -24.83 -15.44 -6.89
CA ASP A 165 -24.18 -15.32 -5.59
C ASP A 165 -23.38 -14.02 -5.47
N ASN A 166 -22.59 -13.67 -6.50
CA ASN A 166 -21.80 -12.44 -6.52
C ASN A 166 -22.68 -11.17 -6.48
N LYS A 167 -23.84 -11.20 -7.17
CA LYS A 167 -24.81 -10.09 -7.10
C LYS A 167 -25.50 -10.02 -5.75
N LEU A 168 -25.82 -11.16 -5.15
CA LEU A 168 -26.44 -11.23 -3.82
C LEU A 168 -25.48 -10.71 -2.75
N GLU A 169 -24.21 -11.14 -2.79
CA GLU A 169 -23.15 -10.67 -1.89
C GLU A 169 -22.95 -9.16 -2.00
N ASN A 170 -23.01 -8.59 -3.21
CA ASN A 170 -22.94 -7.14 -3.38
C ASN A 170 -24.12 -6.40 -2.71
N VAL A 171 -25.34 -6.95 -2.79
CA VAL A 171 -26.51 -6.37 -2.12
C VAL A 171 -26.43 -6.56 -0.60
N GLU A 172 -25.87 -7.67 -0.12
CA GLU A 172 -25.63 -7.90 1.31
C GLU A 172 -24.57 -6.96 1.89
N ASN A 173 -23.50 -6.70 1.14
CA ASN A 173 -22.49 -5.71 1.51
C ASN A 173 -23.08 -4.30 1.55
N HIS A 174 -23.93 -3.95 0.59
CA HIS A 174 -24.64 -2.67 0.61
C HIS A 174 -25.57 -2.54 1.83
N GLU A 175 -26.31 -3.60 2.17
CA GLU A 175 -27.14 -3.64 3.38
C GLU A 175 -26.31 -3.45 4.66
N PHE A 176 -25.12 -4.07 4.72
CA PHE A 176 -24.21 -3.96 5.84
C PHE A 176 -23.69 -2.52 6.02
N GLU A 177 -23.29 -1.86 4.94
CA GLU A 177 -22.83 -0.47 5.01
C GLU A 177 -23.97 0.48 5.45
N LEU A 178 -25.19 0.28 4.95
CA LEU A 178 -26.36 1.05 5.41
C LEU A 178 -26.63 0.86 6.91
N LEU A 179 -26.45 -0.36 7.43
CA LEU A 179 -26.61 -0.65 8.86
C LEU A 179 -25.54 0.07 9.70
N LYS A 180 -24.30 0.08 9.20
CA LYS A 180 -23.18 0.77 9.84
C LYS A 180 -23.38 2.29 9.85
N GLU A 181 -23.79 2.88 8.74
CA GLU A 181 -24.15 4.30 8.66
C GLU A 181 -25.26 4.66 9.65
N ARG A 182 -26.30 3.83 9.74
CA ARG A 182 -27.38 4.01 10.71
C ARG A 182 -26.89 4.00 12.15
N LEU A 183 -25.99 3.09 12.50
CA LEU A 183 -25.44 2.97 13.84
C LEU A 183 -24.63 4.22 14.21
N ILE A 184 -23.79 4.70 13.29
CA ILE A 184 -23.01 5.94 13.46
C ILE A 184 -23.95 7.14 13.63
N HIS A 185 -24.97 7.27 12.77
CA HIS A 185 -25.95 8.36 12.85
C HIS A 185 -26.76 8.31 14.17
N GLN A 186 -27.10 7.11 14.65
CA GLN A 186 -27.77 6.95 15.93
C GLN A 186 -26.87 7.37 17.11
N GLU A 187 -25.59 7.02 17.07
CA GLU A 187 -24.60 7.44 18.06
C GLU A 187 -24.45 8.97 18.08
N GLN A 188 -24.34 9.61 16.90
CA GLN A 188 -24.31 11.06 16.76
C GLN A 188 -25.55 11.73 17.36
N ILE A 189 -26.76 11.24 17.05
CA ILE A 189 -28.00 11.75 17.63
C ILE A 189 -27.99 11.62 19.16
N THR A 190 -27.53 10.47 19.70
CA THR A 190 -27.47 10.29 21.15
C THR A 190 -26.49 11.24 21.82
N GLN A 191 -25.37 11.54 21.16
CA GLN A 191 -24.39 12.50 21.65
C GLN A 191 -24.95 13.93 21.60
N GLU A 192 -25.56 14.35 20.49
CA GLU A 192 -26.21 15.66 20.38
C GLU A 192 -27.32 15.85 21.42
N MET A 193 -28.09 14.79 21.71
CA MET A 193 -29.11 14.82 22.76
C MET A 193 -28.51 14.98 24.17
N MET A 194 -27.36 14.34 24.43
CA MET A 194 -26.61 14.54 25.69
C MET A 194 -26.15 15.99 25.81
N ASP A 195 -25.58 16.55 24.75
CA ASP A 195 -25.06 17.92 24.73
C ASP A 195 -26.20 18.96 24.84
N LYS A 196 -27.33 18.73 24.19
CA LYS A 196 -28.52 19.59 24.36
C LYS A 196 -29.06 19.51 25.79
N LYS A 197 -29.07 18.32 26.39
CA LYS A 197 -29.52 18.14 27.78
C LYS A 197 -28.61 18.86 28.77
N THR A 198 -27.29 18.84 28.58
CA THR A 198 -26.35 19.57 29.45
C THR A 198 -26.53 21.08 29.32
N VAL A 199 -26.68 21.60 28.10
CA VAL A 199 -26.93 23.03 27.84
C VAL A 199 -28.26 23.49 28.44
N VAL A 200 -29.33 22.71 28.30
CA VAL A 200 -30.63 23.04 28.91
C VAL A 200 -30.52 23.02 30.44
N SER A 201 -29.82 22.04 31.03
CA SER A 201 -29.58 22.00 32.48
C SER A 201 -28.85 23.24 32.98
N SER A 202 -27.75 23.64 32.33
CA SER A 202 -26.99 24.84 32.71
C SER A 202 -27.77 26.13 32.51
N THR A 203 -28.63 26.19 31.49
CA THR A 203 -29.49 27.35 31.23
C THR A 203 -30.55 27.48 32.32
N VAL A 204 -31.15 26.37 32.76
CA VAL A 204 -32.12 26.33 33.86
C VAL A 204 -31.46 26.71 35.20
N GLU A 205 -30.22 26.28 35.42
CA GLU A 205 -29.44 26.62 36.63
C GLU A 205 -29.04 28.11 36.69
N SER A 206 -28.94 28.78 35.53
CA SER A 206 -28.54 30.20 35.43
C SER A 206 -29.71 31.19 35.50
N LEU A 207 -30.94 30.73 35.73
CA LEU A 207 -32.13 31.59 35.81
C LEU A 207 -32.23 32.24 37.19
N GLU A 208 -32.13 33.57 37.26
CA GLU A 208 -32.43 34.35 38.47
C GLU A 208 -33.95 34.45 38.69
N GLN A 209 -34.40 34.20 39.92
CA GLN A 209 -35.82 34.28 40.32
C GLN A 209 -36.17 35.72 40.78
N PRO A 210 -37.40 36.22 40.56
CA PRO A 210 -38.63 35.52 40.14
C PRO A 210 -38.96 35.64 38.63
N LEU A 211 -39.43 34.53 38.04
CA LEU A 211 -39.74 34.42 36.61
C LEU A 211 -41.12 35.02 36.26
N THR A 212 -41.19 35.90 35.27
CA THR A 212 -42.43 36.50 34.74
C THR A 212 -43.27 35.50 33.93
N LYS A 213 -44.61 35.58 34.04
CA LYS A 213 -45.54 34.68 33.31
C LYS A 213 -45.35 34.69 31.79
N ASP A 214 -45.04 35.84 31.21
CA ASP A 214 -44.84 35.97 29.76
C ASP A 214 -43.55 35.30 29.31
N ALA A 215 -42.46 35.43 30.08
CA ALA A 215 -41.18 34.76 29.83
C ALA A 215 -41.30 33.23 29.93
N LEU A 216 -42.11 32.73 30.86
CA LEU A 216 -42.43 31.29 30.95
C LEU A 216 -43.26 30.82 29.74
N GLY A 217 -44.22 31.64 29.28
CA GLY A 217 -45.04 31.36 28.11
C GLY A 217 -44.23 31.26 26.82
N ASP A 218 -43.27 32.15 26.61
CA ASP A 218 -42.35 32.11 25.46
C ASP A 218 -41.39 30.92 25.50
N MET A 219 -40.89 30.57 26.70
CA MET A 219 -40.05 29.39 26.90
C MET A 219 -40.83 28.10 26.60
N LEU A 220 -42.09 28.00 27.07
CA LEU A 220 -42.95 26.87 26.78
C LEU A 220 -43.25 26.75 25.29
N ARG A 221 -43.55 27.87 24.60
CA ARG A 221 -43.74 27.88 23.14
C ARG A 221 -42.49 27.42 22.40
N SER A 222 -41.31 27.85 22.84
CA SER A 222 -40.02 27.46 22.24
C SER A 222 -39.74 25.97 22.44
N LEU A 223 -39.96 25.45 23.65
CA LEU A 223 -39.82 24.01 23.96
C LEU A 223 -40.80 23.15 23.15
N LEU A 224 -42.06 23.60 23.02
CA LEU A 224 -43.05 22.90 22.21
C LEU A 224 -42.67 22.91 20.73
N SER A 225 -42.18 24.03 20.19
CA SER A 225 -41.67 24.11 18.82
C SER A 225 -40.52 23.13 18.60
N GLU A 226 -39.50 23.18 19.46
CA GLU A 226 -38.33 22.30 19.38
C GLU A 226 -38.72 20.82 19.49
N TYR A 227 -39.66 20.47 20.39
CA TYR A 227 -40.18 19.11 20.52
C TYR A 227 -40.93 18.65 19.27
N THR A 228 -41.80 19.49 18.70
CA THR A 228 -42.53 19.16 17.47
C THR A 228 -41.60 19.01 16.27
N GLU A 229 -40.56 19.82 16.16
CA GLU A 229 -39.53 19.69 15.14
C GLU A 229 -38.69 18.42 15.32
N ALA A 230 -38.26 18.12 16.54
CA ALA A 230 -37.47 16.94 16.84
C ALA A 230 -38.25 15.64 16.55
N THR A 231 -39.53 15.59 16.93
CA THR A 231 -40.40 14.44 16.66
C THR A 231 -40.71 14.31 15.17
N SER A 232 -40.96 15.42 14.46
CA SER A 232 -41.11 15.42 13.00
C SER A 232 -39.86 14.89 12.30
N LYS A 233 -38.67 15.42 12.64
CA LYS A 233 -37.38 14.95 12.12
C LYS A 233 -37.18 13.46 12.39
N ALA A 234 -37.39 13.00 13.62
CA ALA A 234 -37.26 11.58 13.98
C ALA A 234 -38.20 10.66 13.17
N LEU A 235 -39.43 11.09 12.89
CA LEU A 235 -40.35 10.34 12.04
C LEU A 235 -39.88 10.30 10.59
N THR A 236 -39.46 11.44 10.04
CA THR A 236 -38.94 11.50 8.65
C THR A 236 -37.70 10.63 8.46
N THR A 237 -36.78 10.61 9.42
CA THR A 237 -35.60 9.73 9.40
C THR A 237 -36.01 8.26 9.41
N LYS A 238 -36.93 7.85 10.30
CA LYS A 238 -37.42 6.45 10.35
C LYS A 238 -38.10 6.03 9.05
N ILE A 239 -38.89 6.92 8.43
CA ILE A 239 -39.52 6.65 7.14
C ILE A 239 -38.45 6.46 6.05
N ALA A 240 -37.43 7.31 6.03
CA ALA A 240 -36.32 7.19 5.09
C ALA A 240 -35.54 5.87 5.29
N ASP A 241 -35.30 5.46 6.53
CA ASP A 241 -34.63 4.19 6.85
C ASP A 241 -35.44 2.98 6.40
N VAL A 242 -36.75 2.97 6.67
CA VAL A 242 -37.65 1.91 6.21
C VAL A 242 -37.70 1.87 4.67
N ARG A 243 -37.67 3.02 3.99
CA ARG A 243 -37.59 3.08 2.53
C ARG A 243 -36.32 2.42 2.01
N LYS A 244 -35.16 2.74 2.57
CA LYS A 244 -33.86 2.12 2.21
C LYS A 244 -33.89 0.60 2.45
N ASP A 245 -34.41 0.15 3.59
CA ASP A 245 -34.56 -1.28 3.89
C ASP A 245 -35.46 -2.00 2.86
N LEU A 246 -36.52 -1.34 2.39
CA LEU A 246 -37.42 -1.88 1.38
C LEU A 246 -36.78 -1.91 -0.01
N GLU A 247 -35.97 -0.91 -0.35
CA GLU A 247 -35.22 -0.85 -1.61
C GLU A 247 -34.22 -2.00 -1.71
N VAL A 248 -33.41 -2.22 -0.67
CA VAL A 248 -32.49 -3.36 -0.58
C VAL A 248 -33.23 -4.69 -0.68
N LYS A 249 -34.38 -4.83 0.00
CA LYS A 249 -35.20 -6.05 -0.08
C LYS A 249 -35.77 -6.26 -1.48
N LEU A 250 -36.23 -5.19 -2.13
CA LEU A 250 -36.73 -5.23 -3.49
C LEU A 250 -35.62 -5.71 -4.42
N GLU A 251 -34.43 -5.12 -4.34
CA GLU A 251 -33.25 -5.54 -5.10
C GLU A 251 -32.96 -7.03 -4.92
N LYS A 252 -32.90 -7.54 -3.68
CA LYS A 252 -32.70 -8.97 -3.41
C LYS A 252 -33.78 -9.86 -4.06
N THR A 253 -35.04 -9.41 -4.08
CA THR A 253 -36.13 -10.17 -4.70
C THR A 253 -36.18 -10.09 -6.22
N CYS A 254 -35.66 -9.01 -6.80
CA CYS A 254 -35.61 -8.80 -8.25
C CYS A 254 -34.43 -9.52 -8.91
N LEU A 255 -33.46 -10.02 -8.13
CA LEU A 255 -32.35 -10.81 -8.68
C LEU A 255 -32.87 -12.10 -9.35
N PRO A 256 -32.57 -12.34 -10.64
CA PRO A 256 -33.02 -13.52 -11.35
C PRO A 256 -32.34 -14.76 -10.77
N ARG A 257 -33.10 -15.59 -10.06
CA ARG A 257 -32.59 -16.79 -9.40
C ARG A 257 -32.42 -17.93 -10.41
N PRO A 258 -31.25 -18.57 -10.48
CA PRO A 258 -31.05 -19.78 -11.29
C PRO A 258 -32.03 -20.89 -10.89
N ALA A 259 -32.59 -21.61 -11.88
CA ALA A 259 -33.60 -22.66 -11.66
C ALA A 259 -33.12 -23.77 -10.72
N VAL A 260 -31.81 -24.04 -10.72
CA VAL A 260 -31.14 -25.06 -9.89
C VAL A 260 -31.30 -24.78 -8.39
N LEU A 261 -31.48 -23.52 -7.98
CA LEU A 261 -31.63 -23.14 -6.57
C LEU A 261 -33.08 -23.26 -6.05
N GLY A 262 -34.05 -23.57 -6.92
CA GLY A 262 -35.47 -23.73 -6.57
C GLY A 262 -36.26 -22.41 -6.43
N PRO A 263 -37.53 -22.47 -5.96
CA PRO A 263 -38.40 -21.29 -5.90
C PRO A 263 -37.91 -20.27 -4.85
N PRO A 264 -38.06 -18.96 -5.12
CA PRO A 264 -37.52 -17.90 -4.27
C PRO A 264 -38.19 -17.89 -2.88
N PRO A 265 -37.45 -17.54 -1.81
CA PRO A 265 -38.03 -17.35 -0.49
C PRO A 265 -39.08 -16.24 -0.55
N ARG A 266 -40.36 -16.57 -0.30
CA ARG A 266 -41.41 -15.55 -0.23
C ARG A 266 -41.25 -14.72 1.03
N PHE A 267 -41.01 -13.42 0.85
CA PHE A 267 -41.13 -12.45 1.93
C PHE A 267 -42.58 -12.43 2.42
N LYS A 268 -42.79 -12.73 3.71
CA LYS A 268 -44.06 -12.51 4.40
C LYS A 268 -43.93 -11.17 5.13
N PRO A 269 -44.49 -10.06 4.62
CA PRO A 269 -44.51 -8.83 5.39
C PRO A 269 -45.27 -9.09 6.69
N LYS A 270 -44.66 -8.76 7.84
CA LYS A 270 -45.40 -8.70 9.10
C LYS A 270 -46.33 -7.49 8.98
N SER A 271 -47.59 -7.72 8.63
CA SER A 271 -48.61 -6.68 8.66
C SER A 271 -48.75 -6.15 10.10
N PRO A 272 -48.63 -4.84 10.36
CA PRO A 272 -48.79 -4.28 11.71
C PRO A 272 -50.23 -4.31 12.24
N ILE A 273 -51.19 -4.76 11.43
CA ILE A 273 -52.61 -4.74 11.78
C ILE A 273 -52.99 -6.13 12.27
N PRO A 274 -53.38 -6.31 13.54
CA PRO A 274 -54.06 -7.52 13.98
C PRO A 274 -55.35 -7.63 13.18
N LEU A 275 -55.41 -8.58 12.25
CA LEU A 275 -56.66 -8.97 11.62
C LEU A 275 -57.55 -9.53 12.73
N LEU A 276 -58.54 -8.74 13.17
CA LEU A 276 -59.66 -9.25 13.94
C LEU A 276 -60.27 -10.41 13.13
N SER A 277 -60.10 -11.62 13.62
CA SER A 277 -60.76 -12.81 13.09
C SER A 277 -62.27 -12.63 13.25
N LYS A 278 -62.97 -12.34 12.15
CA LYS A 278 -64.42 -12.53 12.06
C LYS A 278 -64.71 -14.03 12.16
N GLN A 279 -65.25 -14.45 13.30
CA GLN A 279 -66.08 -15.65 13.38
C GLN A 279 -67.29 -15.46 12.45
N GLY A 280 -67.56 -16.48 11.64
CA GLY A 280 -68.68 -16.50 10.70
C GLY A 280 -68.88 -17.90 10.13
N THR A 281 -69.85 -18.58 10.71
CA THR A 281 -70.43 -19.91 10.45
C THR A 281 -70.95 -20.14 9.02
N GLY A 282 -70.98 -21.42 8.59
CA GLY A 282 -71.92 -21.95 7.60
C GLY A 282 -71.27 -22.74 6.44
N HIS A 283 -71.09 -24.06 6.56
CA HIS A 283 -71.96 -25.14 6.03
C HIS A 283 -72.07 -25.22 4.49
N GLY A 284 -71.61 -26.33 3.90
CA GLY A 284 -71.85 -26.70 2.50
C GLY A 284 -71.11 -27.96 2.07
N LYS A 285 -71.84 -29.09 2.05
CA LYS A 285 -71.43 -30.47 1.75
C LYS A 285 -70.85 -30.68 0.34
N GLY A 286 -70.04 -31.72 0.18
CA GLY A 286 -69.71 -32.30 -1.14
C GLY A 286 -68.72 -33.47 -1.08
N ASP A 287 -69.25 -34.67 -0.84
CA ASP A 287 -68.58 -35.97 -0.85
C ASP A 287 -67.84 -36.36 -2.15
N LYS A 288 -66.67 -37.01 -1.99
CA LYS A 288 -66.24 -38.31 -2.59
C LYS A 288 -64.70 -38.38 -2.59
N LYS A 289 -64.02 -39.11 -1.70
CA LYS A 289 -63.88 -40.58 -1.56
C LYS A 289 -63.03 -41.24 -2.66
N ASN A 290 -61.73 -41.42 -2.39
CA ASN A 290 -61.00 -42.70 -2.47
C ASN A 290 -59.56 -42.50 -1.92
N LYS A 291 -59.18 -43.02 -0.75
CA LYS A 291 -58.68 -44.38 -0.43
C LYS A 291 -57.39 -44.78 -1.18
N ASN A 292 -56.25 -44.70 -0.48
CA ASN A 292 -55.50 -45.85 0.09
C ASN A 292 -54.23 -45.27 0.77
N SER A 293 -54.05 -45.33 2.10
CA SER A 293 -53.51 -46.47 2.89
C SER A 293 -52.21 -47.03 2.28
N ASN A 294 -51.05 -46.96 2.91
CA ASN A 294 -50.72 -47.53 4.23
C ASN A 294 -49.40 -46.92 4.75
N SER A 295 -49.32 -46.56 6.04
CA SER A 295 -48.53 -47.23 7.09
C SER A 295 -47.02 -47.18 6.86
N SER A 296 -46.14 -46.78 7.78
CA SER A 296 -46.13 -47.01 9.22
C SER A 296 -44.94 -46.24 9.84
N THR A 297 -45.12 -45.81 11.08
CA THR A 297 -44.13 -45.79 12.18
C THR A 297 -42.66 -45.51 11.86
N ASP A 298 -42.13 -44.38 12.37
CA ASP A 298 -41.28 -44.43 13.58
C ASP A 298 -40.87 -43.03 14.03
N LYS A 299 -41.17 -42.74 15.30
CA LYS A 299 -40.39 -41.81 16.12
C LYS A 299 -39.40 -42.67 16.90
N PRO A 300 -38.25 -42.09 17.28
CA PRO A 300 -38.15 -41.86 18.72
C PRO A 300 -37.71 -40.44 19.07
N LYS A 301 -38.21 -40.02 20.23
CA LYS A 301 -37.72 -38.91 21.05
C LYS A 301 -36.47 -39.36 21.81
N SER A 302 -35.48 -38.49 21.98
CA SER A 302 -34.48 -38.48 23.07
C SER A 302 -33.45 -37.39 22.72
N ALA A 303 -32.84 -36.59 23.60
CA ALA A 303 -33.09 -36.19 24.97
C ALA A 303 -32.16 -35.00 25.29
N LYS A 304 -32.61 -34.23 26.29
CA LYS A 304 -31.94 -33.24 27.14
C LYS A 304 -30.41 -33.29 27.30
N SER A 305 -29.81 -32.09 27.42
CA SER A 305 -28.81 -31.66 28.43
C SER A 305 -28.29 -30.27 27.99
N ALA A 306 -28.42 -29.11 28.65
CA ALA A 306 -28.42 -28.66 30.05
C ALA A 306 -27.09 -28.83 30.80
N LYS A 307 -26.24 -27.78 30.78
CA LYS A 307 -25.47 -27.22 31.93
C LYS A 307 -24.54 -26.10 31.44
N SER A 308 -24.70 -24.85 31.92
CA SER A 308 -24.14 -24.26 33.16
C SER A 308 -22.66 -23.89 32.98
N SER A 309 -22.05 -22.85 33.54
CA SER A 309 -22.41 -21.92 34.61
C SER A 309 -21.19 -21.01 34.84
N ALA A 310 -21.42 -19.75 35.24
CA ALA A 310 -20.67 -18.96 36.24
C ALA A 310 -19.16 -18.67 35.99
N ARG A 311 -18.76 -17.39 35.90
CA ARG A 311 -18.51 -16.44 37.01
C ARG A 311 -17.07 -16.59 37.56
N SER A 312 -16.27 -15.56 37.35
CA SER A 312 -15.37 -15.06 38.38
C SER A 312 -15.14 -13.56 38.19
N ARG A 313 -15.06 -12.90 39.33
CA ARG A 313 -15.08 -11.46 39.62
C ARG A 313 -13.94 -11.27 40.63
N ALA A 314 -13.50 -10.02 40.82
CA ALA A 314 -12.47 -9.52 41.76
C ALA A 314 -11.04 -9.55 41.20
N SER A 315 -10.15 -8.60 41.50
CA SER A 315 -10.09 -7.53 42.53
C SER A 315 -9.00 -6.55 42.06
N SER A 316 -9.22 -5.23 41.95
CA SER A 316 -9.03 -4.17 42.96
C SER A 316 -7.61 -3.97 43.53
N ARG A 317 -7.15 -2.69 43.43
CA ARG A 317 -6.24 -1.94 44.33
C ARG A 317 -4.76 -2.37 44.37
N GLY A 318 -3.76 -1.50 44.50
CA GLY A 318 -3.66 -0.04 44.73
C GLY A 318 -2.17 0.35 44.64
N SER A 319 -1.83 1.55 44.14
CA SER A 319 -1.35 2.71 44.91
C SER A 319 -0.05 2.50 45.72
N LYS A 320 1.06 3.16 45.33
CA LYS A 320 1.74 4.25 46.08
C LYS A 320 3.21 4.44 45.68
N HIS A 321 3.60 5.71 45.59
CA HIS A 321 4.90 6.35 45.90
C HIS A 321 6.21 5.66 45.52
N THR A 322 6.98 6.28 44.64
CA THR A 322 8.11 7.18 44.98
C THR A 322 8.37 8.13 43.81
#